data_AF-A0A672MK50-F1
#
_entry.id   AF-A0A672MK50-F1
#
_cell.length_a   1.000
_cell.length_b   1.000
_cell.length_c   1.000
_cell.angle_alpha   90.00
_cell.angle_beta   90.00
_cell.angle_gamma   90.00
#
_symmetry.space_group_name_H-M   'P 1'
#
loop_
_entity.id
_entity.type
_entity.pdbx_description
1 polymer ?
#
loop_
_entity_poly.entity_id
_entity_poly.type
_entity_poly.pdbx_seq_one_letter_code
_entity_poly.pdbx_strand_id
1 'polypeptide(L)'
;MLLLPLFLWILLVSNTQVSSQSRFIILVPARLRLGMKLNILLEAHSLSKPITVNVTVYTYPNRYVLTRDSAILNSKNSYSALKTIELNPNLLTLETKKNKFVTLVADFGSFHIAKKIIMLSFRSGYIFIQTDKPVYNPGDTVHYRAFVSNPEFQAFNSTISLEIQNPDGIVIHGRANASASNGILSESYTLYTVVKEGKRKVVAKFDNVKANTFSAVFDVKKYVLPPFNVTLTPKKSYLSLDEEKLEVEVTARYLYGEPVKGVAFVLFGIEINGEKKRITSMKQLNDVS
;
A
#
# COMPACT_ATOMS: atom_id res chain seq x y z
N MET A 1 62.31 48.46 -43.29
CA MET A 1 61.61 48.62 -44.57
C MET A 1 61.50 47.23 -45.20
N LEU A 2 60.28 46.67 -45.23
CA LEU A 2 59.84 45.39 -45.84
C LEU A 2 60.53 44.10 -45.32
N LEU A 3 59.93 42.91 -45.18
CA LEU A 3 58.65 42.32 -45.58
C LEU A 3 58.39 41.08 -44.68
N LEU A 4 57.13 40.84 -44.28
CA LEU A 4 56.65 39.58 -43.68
C LEU A 4 56.80 38.39 -44.67
N PRO A 5 56.82 37.15 -44.16
CA PRO A 5 56.04 36.09 -44.78
C PRO A 5 54.94 35.58 -43.85
N LEU A 6 53.76 35.51 -44.46
CA LEU A 6 52.48 35.02 -43.99
C LEU A 6 52.55 33.50 -43.76
N PHE A 7 52.44 33.01 -42.53
CA PHE A 7 52.27 31.58 -42.26
C PHE A 7 50.78 31.24 -42.23
N LEU A 8 50.31 30.55 -43.28
CA LEU A 8 48.96 30.05 -43.42
C LEU A 8 48.78 28.82 -42.50
N TRP A 9 48.09 28.97 -41.36
CA TRP A 9 47.63 27.84 -40.56
C TRP A 9 46.35 27.27 -41.17
N ILE A 10 46.47 26.19 -41.93
CA ILE A 10 45.33 25.33 -42.27
C ILE A 10 45.02 24.50 -41.03
N LEU A 11 43.99 24.91 -40.27
CA LEU A 11 43.35 24.07 -39.28
C LEU A 11 42.52 23.02 -40.02
N LEU A 12 43.08 21.82 -40.21
CA LEU A 12 42.28 20.63 -40.47
C LEU A 12 41.42 20.38 -39.22
N VAL A 13 40.18 20.86 -39.25
CA VAL A 13 39.14 20.33 -38.37
C VAL A 13 38.83 18.94 -38.92
N SER A 14 39.47 17.93 -38.36
CA SER A 14 39.04 16.55 -38.55
C SER A 14 37.60 16.48 -38.03
N ASN A 15 36.66 16.39 -38.96
CA ASN A 15 35.27 16.07 -38.68
C ASN A 15 35.28 14.67 -38.07
N THR A 16 35.40 14.60 -36.74
CA THR A 16 35.14 13.37 -36.00
C THR A 16 33.64 13.15 -36.09
N GLN A 17 33.22 12.42 -37.12
CA GLN A 17 31.91 11.82 -37.12
C GLN A 17 31.86 10.88 -35.93
N VAL A 18 31.29 11.37 -34.82
CA VAL A 18 30.79 10.51 -33.77
C VAL A 18 29.73 9.66 -34.43
N SER A 19 30.09 8.42 -34.79
CA SER A 19 29.15 7.43 -35.28
C SER A 19 28.12 7.23 -34.17
N SER A 20 26.97 7.87 -34.33
CA SER A 20 25.90 7.83 -33.35
C SER A 20 25.25 6.46 -33.42
N GLN A 21 25.77 5.52 -32.63
CA GLN A 21 25.21 4.19 -32.51
C GLN A 21 23.75 4.32 -32.05
N SER A 22 22.83 3.74 -32.82
CA SER A 22 21.41 3.74 -32.48
C SER A 22 21.19 3.08 -31.13
N ARG A 23 20.39 3.72 -30.27
CA ARG A 23 20.08 3.23 -28.91
C ARG A 23 18.58 2.97 -28.81
N PHE A 24 18.22 1.86 -28.20
CA PHE A 24 16.83 1.44 -28.03
C PHE A 24 16.54 1.32 -26.54
N ILE A 25 15.48 1.97 -26.09
CA ILE A 25 15.11 2.03 -24.67
C ILE A 25 13.71 1.48 -24.54
N ILE A 26 13.53 0.64 -23.51
CA ILE A 26 12.23 0.22 -23.04
C ILE A 26 12.12 0.46 -21.54
N LEU A 27 11.11 1.24 -21.13
CA LEU A 27 10.76 1.41 -19.72
C LEU A 27 9.43 0.72 -19.44
N VAL A 28 9.44 -0.14 -18.43
CA VAL A 28 8.26 -0.92 -18.01
C VAL A 28 8.12 -0.87 -16.50
N PRO A 29 6.90 -0.99 -15.97
CA PRO A 29 6.69 -1.16 -14.54
C PRO A 29 7.43 -2.39 -14.01
N ALA A 30 7.96 -2.29 -12.79
CA ALA A 30 8.62 -3.42 -12.12
C ALA A 30 7.65 -4.58 -11.82
N ARG A 31 6.35 -4.28 -11.70
CA ARG A 31 5.28 -5.25 -11.51
C ARG A 31 4.12 -4.95 -12.45
N LEU A 32 3.55 -6.00 -13.01
CA LEU A 32 2.42 -5.90 -13.93
C LEU A 32 1.18 -6.48 -13.26
N ARG A 33 0.12 -5.68 -13.17
CA ARG A 33 -1.17 -6.06 -12.58
C ARG A 33 -2.14 -6.49 -13.67
N LEU A 34 -2.88 -7.56 -13.41
CA LEU A 34 -3.86 -8.08 -14.36
C LEU A 34 -5.11 -7.21 -14.37
N GLY A 35 -5.74 -7.07 -15.54
CA GLY A 35 -6.95 -6.26 -15.74
C GLY A 35 -6.74 -4.75 -15.64
N MET A 36 -5.49 -4.29 -15.53
CA MET A 36 -5.14 -2.88 -15.51
C MET A 36 -4.46 -2.48 -16.81
N LYS A 37 -4.81 -1.28 -17.28
CA LYS A 37 -4.10 -0.58 -18.35
C LYS A 37 -2.80 0.00 -17.80
N LEU A 38 -1.68 -0.47 -18.30
CA LEU A 38 -0.35 -0.04 -17.90
C LEU A 38 0.40 0.51 -19.10
N ASN A 39 1.07 1.64 -18.92
CA ASN A 39 1.87 2.24 -19.98
C ASN A 39 3.31 1.74 -19.91
N ILE A 40 3.85 1.44 -21.09
CA ILE A 40 5.27 1.18 -21.31
C ILE A 40 5.82 2.28 -22.23
N LEU A 41 7.07 2.67 -22.04
CA LEU A 41 7.75 3.62 -22.93
C LEU A 41 8.66 2.86 -23.88
N LEU A 42 8.59 3.21 -25.16
CA LEU A 42 9.43 2.69 -26.23
C LEU A 42 10.14 3.87 -26.88
N GLU A 43 11.47 3.85 -26.91
CA GLU A 43 12.27 4.90 -27.55
C GLU A 43 13.35 4.32 -28.44
N ALA A 44 13.64 5.03 -29.52
CA ALA A 44 14.74 4.73 -30.41
C ALA A 44 15.49 6.02 -30.78
N HIS A 45 16.77 6.10 -30.46
CA HIS A 45 17.61 7.24 -30.75
C HIS A 45 18.47 7.00 -31.98
N SER A 46 18.81 8.09 -32.67
CA SER A 46 19.71 8.09 -33.83
C SER A 46 19.14 7.26 -35.00
N LEU A 47 17.83 7.39 -35.24
CA LEU A 47 17.13 6.86 -36.41
C LEU A 47 16.66 8.00 -37.31
N SER A 48 16.65 7.74 -38.61
CA SER A 48 16.19 8.68 -39.64
C SER A 48 14.93 8.21 -40.38
N LYS A 49 14.62 6.92 -40.31
CA LYS A 49 13.43 6.32 -40.94
C LYS A 49 12.42 5.89 -39.89
N PRO A 50 11.10 6.02 -40.14
CA PRO A 50 10.08 5.47 -39.27
C PRO A 50 10.27 3.97 -39.05
N ILE A 51 10.04 3.50 -37.83
CA ILE A 51 10.06 2.08 -37.48
C ILE A 51 8.77 1.67 -36.76
N THR A 52 8.35 0.43 -36.96
CA THR A 52 7.28 -0.18 -36.18
C THR A 52 7.90 -1.08 -35.13
N VAL A 53 7.61 -0.80 -33.86
CA VAL A 53 8.03 -1.61 -32.72
C VAL A 53 6.90 -2.56 -32.36
N ASN A 54 7.15 -3.86 -32.49
CA ASN A 54 6.19 -4.88 -32.11
C ASN A 54 6.40 -5.24 -30.64
N VAL A 55 5.35 -5.15 -29.83
CA VAL A 55 5.38 -5.52 -28.42
C VAL A 55 4.55 -6.77 -28.22
N THR A 56 5.17 -7.80 -27.64
CA THR A 56 4.48 -9.06 -27.32
C THR A 56 4.77 -9.45 -25.87
N VAL A 57 3.72 -9.79 -25.12
CA VAL A 57 3.85 -10.32 -23.76
C VAL A 57 3.58 -11.81 -23.79
N TYR A 58 4.54 -12.58 -23.30
CA TYR A 58 4.49 -14.02 -23.19
C TYR A 58 4.31 -14.46 -21.74
N THR A 59 3.76 -15.64 -21.55
CA THR A 59 3.89 -16.38 -20.29
C THR A 59 5.36 -16.66 -19.96
N TYR A 60 5.63 -17.11 -18.74
CA TYR A 60 6.97 -17.55 -18.32
C TYR A 60 6.83 -18.86 -17.53
N PRO A 61 7.67 -19.89 -17.77
CA PRO A 61 8.71 -19.97 -18.82
C PRO A 61 8.15 -20.34 -20.21
N ASN A 62 6.90 -20.81 -20.27
CA ASN A 62 6.21 -21.18 -21.51
C ASN A 62 5.96 -19.94 -22.39
N ARG A 63 5.97 -20.06 -23.72
CA ARG A 63 5.87 -18.91 -24.64
C ARG A 63 4.49 -18.73 -25.26
N TYR A 64 3.42 -18.94 -24.50
CA TYR A 64 2.09 -18.56 -24.98
C TYR A 64 1.95 -17.04 -24.98
N VAL A 65 1.42 -16.48 -26.07
CA VAL A 65 1.16 -15.05 -26.21
C VAL A 65 -0.06 -14.67 -25.37
N LEU A 66 0.11 -13.72 -24.47
CA LEU A 66 -0.97 -13.16 -23.65
C LEU A 66 -1.58 -11.93 -24.31
N THR A 67 -0.75 -11.07 -24.90
CA THR A 67 -1.18 -9.91 -25.68
C THR A 67 -0.10 -9.51 -26.66
N ARG A 68 -0.52 -8.87 -27.76
CA ARG A 68 0.34 -8.34 -28.80
C ARG A 68 -0.17 -6.98 -29.20
N ASP A 69 0.75 -6.05 -29.41
CA ASP A 69 0.44 -4.74 -29.94
C ASP A 69 1.66 -4.16 -30.66
N SER A 70 1.53 -2.95 -31.21
CA SER A 70 2.62 -2.24 -31.86
C SER A 70 2.54 -0.73 -31.64
N ALA A 71 3.67 -0.06 -31.84
CA ALA A 71 3.78 1.39 -31.86
C ALA A 71 4.69 1.84 -33.01
N ILE A 72 4.38 2.96 -33.64
CA ILE A 72 5.21 3.54 -34.71
C ILE A 72 6.07 4.64 -34.09
N LEU A 73 7.39 4.56 -34.28
CA LEU A 73 8.35 5.59 -33.87
C LEU A 73 8.82 6.34 -35.12
N ASN A 74 8.67 7.65 -35.13
CA ASN A 74 9.02 8.52 -36.27
C ASN A 74 9.35 9.94 -35.80
N SER A 75 9.69 10.83 -36.75
CA SER A 75 10.04 12.21 -36.43
C SER A 75 8.91 13.01 -35.76
N LYS A 76 7.63 12.66 -35.97
CA LYS A 76 6.49 13.37 -35.37
C LYS A 76 6.38 13.13 -33.86
N ASN A 77 6.83 11.97 -33.37
CA ASN A 77 6.84 11.65 -31.94
C ASN A 77 8.26 11.60 -31.37
N SER A 78 9.23 12.22 -32.04
CA SER A 78 10.64 12.21 -31.63
C SER A 78 11.18 10.80 -31.36
N TYR A 79 10.66 9.81 -32.10
CA TYR A 79 10.96 8.39 -31.91
C TYR A 79 10.71 7.86 -30.49
N SER A 80 9.74 8.43 -29.78
CA SER A 80 9.31 8.03 -28.44
C SER A 80 7.80 7.82 -28.42
N ALA A 81 7.34 6.70 -27.85
CA ALA A 81 5.92 6.39 -27.74
C ALA A 81 5.58 5.70 -26.42
N LEU A 82 4.52 6.18 -25.78
CA LEU A 82 3.85 5.46 -24.72
C LEU A 82 2.87 4.46 -25.34
N LYS A 83 2.99 3.20 -24.92
CA LYS A 83 2.08 2.15 -25.34
C LYS A 83 1.35 1.57 -24.14
N THR A 84 0.02 1.55 -24.21
CA THR A 84 -0.80 0.92 -23.19
C THR A 84 -0.89 -0.58 -23.45
N ILE A 85 -0.63 -1.38 -22.42
CA ILE A 85 -0.80 -2.83 -22.40
C ILE A 85 -1.79 -3.20 -21.30
N GLU A 86 -2.60 -4.22 -21.55
CA GLU A 86 -3.53 -4.77 -20.59
C GLU A 86 -3.47 -6.29 -20.68
N LEU A 87 -3.33 -6.96 -19.54
CA LEU A 87 -3.34 -8.42 -19.48
C LEU A 87 -4.68 -8.89 -18.94
N ASN A 88 -5.37 -9.71 -19.73
CA ASN A 88 -6.62 -10.32 -19.31
C ASN A 88 -6.38 -11.26 -18.10
N PRO A 89 -7.03 -11.03 -16.94
CA PRO A 89 -6.88 -11.87 -15.76
C PRO A 89 -7.23 -13.35 -16.00
N ASN A 90 -8.15 -13.64 -16.91
CA ASN A 90 -8.68 -14.99 -17.15
C ASN A 90 -7.70 -15.88 -17.92
N LEU A 91 -6.66 -15.31 -18.54
CA LEU A 91 -5.67 -16.07 -19.30
C LEU A 91 -4.59 -16.70 -18.42
N LEU A 92 -4.61 -16.42 -17.11
CA LEU A 92 -3.59 -16.86 -16.17
C LEU A 92 -4.25 -17.54 -14.97
N THR A 93 -3.82 -18.76 -14.67
CA THR A 93 -4.30 -19.48 -13.50
C THR A 93 -3.92 -18.71 -12.24
N LEU A 94 -4.89 -18.46 -11.37
CA LEU A 94 -4.74 -17.78 -10.08
C LEU A 94 -4.04 -18.69 -9.04
N GLU A 95 -2.86 -19.22 -9.37
CA GLU A 95 -2.05 -19.98 -8.42
C GLU A 95 -1.11 -19.03 -7.68
N THR A 96 -1.29 -18.94 -6.37
CA THR A 96 -0.74 -17.87 -5.54
C THR A 96 0.46 -18.31 -4.70
N LYS A 97 0.80 -19.61 -4.73
CA LYS A 97 1.89 -20.18 -3.91
C LYS A 97 3.29 -19.82 -4.43
N LYS A 98 3.41 -19.35 -5.68
CA LYS A 98 4.70 -18.98 -6.30
C LYS A 98 4.56 -17.67 -7.06
N ASN A 99 5.64 -16.89 -7.08
CA ASN A 99 5.73 -15.70 -7.92
C ASN A 99 5.58 -16.10 -9.39
N LYS A 100 4.65 -15.45 -10.09
CA LYS A 100 4.50 -15.62 -11.54
C LYS A 100 5.15 -14.47 -12.27
N PHE A 101 5.64 -14.76 -13.47
CA PHE A 101 6.33 -13.80 -14.31
C PHE A 101 5.75 -13.84 -15.72
N VAL A 102 6.00 -12.76 -16.45
CA VAL A 102 5.78 -12.67 -17.89
C VAL A 102 7.04 -12.18 -18.56
N THR A 103 7.22 -12.54 -19.82
CA THR A 103 8.31 -12.02 -20.65
C THR A 103 7.73 -11.00 -21.62
N LEU A 104 8.11 -9.73 -21.47
CA LEU A 104 7.79 -8.69 -22.44
C LEU A 104 8.93 -8.59 -23.46
N VAL A 105 8.58 -8.67 -24.73
CA VAL A 105 9.49 -8.53 -25.86
C VAL A 105 9.09 -7.31 -26.68
N ALA A 106 10.00 -6.37 -26.83
CA ALA A 106 9.89 -5.26 -27.77
C ALA A 106 10.86 -5.48 -28.92
N ASP A 107 10.31 -5.73 -30.10
CA ASP A 107 11.02 -6.00 -31.33
C ASP A 107 11.02 -4.73 -32.19
N PHE A 108 12.18 -4.09 -32.30
CA PHE A 108 12.44 -2.90 -33.10
C PHE A 108 12.79 -3.25 -34.55
N GLY A 109 12.26 -4.37 -35.08
CA GLY A 109 12.53 -4.85 -36.42
C GLY A 109 13.96 -5.37 -36.57
N SER A 110 14.62 -5.02 -37.68
CA SER A 110 15.99 -5.46 -37.95
C SER A 110 17.06 -4.86 -37.03
N PHE A 111 16.69 -3.91 -36.16
CA PHE A 111 17.66 -3.15 -35.37
C PHE A 111 17.96 -3.76 -34.01
N HIS A 112 16.94 -4.17 -33.25
CA HIS A 112 17.12 -4.63 -31.87
C HIS A 112 15.90 -5.39 -31.35
N ILE A 113 16.13 -6.34 -30.44
CA ILE A 113 15.07 -7.01 -29.68
C ILE A 113 15.39 -6.87 -28.19
N ALA A 114 14.58 -6.09 -27.49
CA ALA A 114 14.67 -5.92 -26.04
C ALA A 114 13.74 -6.92 -25.34
N LYS A 115 14.23 -7.57 -24.28
CA LYS A 115 13.47 -8.53 -23.48
C LYS A 115 13.51 -8.16 -22.01
N LYS A 116 12.36 -8.21 -21.33
CA LYS A 116 12.27 -8.00 -19.89
C LYS A 116 11.37 -9.04 -19.24
N ILE A 117 11.87 -9.67 -18.18
CA ILE A 117 11.06 -10.52 -17.30
C ILE A 117 10.45 -9.63 -16.22
N ILE A 118 9.13 -9.69 -16.07
CA ILE A 118 8.37 -8.82 -15.17
C ILE A 118 7.54 -9.69 -14.24
N MET A 119 7.55 -9.37 -12.94
CA MET A 119 6.74 -10.08 -11.95
C MET A 119 5.27 -9.66 -12.04
N LEU A 120 4.37 -10.63 -11.98
CA LEU A 120 2.93 -10.40 -11.95
C LEU A 120 2.45 -10.07 -10.53
N SER A 121 1.44 -9.22 -10.46
CA SER A 121 0.68 -8.92 -9.24
C SER A 121 -0.79 -9.25 -9.48
N PHE A 122 -1.31 -10.19 -8.71
CA PHE A 122 -2.72 -10.62 -8.72
C PHE A 122 -3.58 -9.77 -7.77
N ARG A 123 -3.18 -8.52 -7.55
CA ARG A 123 -3.91 -7.64 -6.64
C ARG A 123 -5.15 -7.11 -7.34
N SER A 124 -6.33 -7.45 -6.84
CA SER A 124 -7.62 -7.08 -7.42
C SER A 124 -8.07 -5.67 -7.02
N GLY A 125 -7.49 -5.10 -5.95
CA GLY A 125 -7.83 -3.78 -5.47
C GLY A 125 -7.40 -3.53 -4.03
N TYR A 126 -8.17 -2.69 -3.34
CA TYR A 126 -8.00 -2.36 -1.92
C TYR A 126 -9.34 -2.46 -1.19
N ILE A 127 -9.29 -2.93 0.05
CA ILE A 127 -10.45 -2.89 0.96
C ILE A 127 -10.03 -2.18 2.25
N PHE A 128 -10.76 -1.14 2.62
CA PHE A 128 -10.63 -0.44 3.89
C PHE A 128 -11.83 -0.76 4.76
N ILE A 129 -11.60 -1.30 5.95
CA ILE A 129 -12.67 -1.71 6.86
C ILE A 129 -12.72 -0.72 8.01
N GLN A 130 -13.91 -0.21 8.29
CA GLN A 130 -14.18 0.69 9.41
C GLN A 130 -15.26 0.06 10.29
N THR A 131 -14.98 0.03 11.60
CA THR A 131 -15.99 -0.25 12.63
C THR A 131 -16.50 1.07 13.21
N ASP A 132 -17.72 1.09 13.75
CA ASP A 132 -18.28 2.28 14.40
C ASP A 132 -17.58 2.61 15.73
N LYS A 133 -17.06 1.58 16.43
CA LYS A 133 -16.29 1.71 17.68
C LYS A 133 -15.02 0.86 17.63
N PRO A 134 -13.94 1.26 18.32
CA PRO A 134 -12.75 0.41 18.47
C PRO A 134 -12.90 -0.65 19.56
N VAL A 135 -13.83 -0.47 20.50
CA VAL A 135 -14.06 -1.34 21.66
C VAL A 135 -15.57 -1.61 21.81
N TYR A 136 -15.92 -2.86 22.07
CA TYR A 136 -17.30 -3.32 22.28
C TYR A 136 -17.44 -4.13 23.57
N ASN A 137 -18.62 -4.06 24.17
CA ASN A 137 -19.01 -4.94 25.26
C ASN A 137 -19.51 -6.30 24.74
N PRO A 138 -19.40 -7.39 25.52
CA PRO A 138 -20.21 -8.59 25.29
C PRO A 138 -21.70 -8.23 25.15
N GLY A 139 -22.36 -8.74 24.12
CA GLY A 139 -23.76 -8.40 23.79
C GLY A 139 -23.93 -7.20 22.85
N ASP A 140 -22.90 -6.37 22.63
CA ASP A 140 -23.00 -5.25 21.70
C ASP A 140 -23.17 -5.73 20.25
N THR A 141 -23.82 -4.90 19.43
CA THR A 141 -23.79 -5.04 17.98
C THR A 141 -22.62 -4.27 17.39
N VAL A 142 -21.77 -4.97 16.65
CA VAL A 142 -20.66 -4.41 15.88
C VAL A 142 -21.19 -3.94 14.55
N HIS A 143 -21.17 -2.63 14.28
CA HIS A 143 -21.47 -2.10 12.96
C HIS A 143 -20.16 -1.87 12.21
N TYR A 144 -20.08 -2.38 11.00
CA TYR A 144 -18.87 -2.26 10.19
C TYR A 144 -19.19 -2.07 8.72
N ARG A 145 -18.30 -1.38 8.02
CA ARG A 145 -18.39 -1.17 6.58
C ARG A 145 -17.04 -1.39 5.93
N ALA A 146 -17.08 -1.93 4.72
CA ALA A 146 -15.95 -2.09 3.83
C ALA A 146 -16.07 -1.09 2.67
N PHE A 147 -15.03 -0.30 2.47
CA PHE A 147 -14.81 0.52 1.28
C PHE A 147 -13.92 -0.25 0.32
N VAL A 148 -14.42 -0.52 -0.87
CA VAL A 148 -13.79 -1.37 -1.87
C VAL A 148 -13.44 -0.53 -3.08
N SER A 149 -12.17 -0.56 -3.48
CA SER A 149 -11.67 0.15 -4.65
C SER A 149 -10.93 -0.78 -5.58
N ASN A 150 -10.94 -0.45 -6.87
CA ASN A 150 -10.05 -1.07 -7.84
C ASN A 150 -8.59 -0.62 -7.56
N PRO A 151 -7.60 -1.15 -8.28
CA PRO A 151 -6.20 -0.77 -8.07
C PRO A 151 -5.89 0.72 -8.34
N GLU A 152 -6.73 1.42 -9.11
CA GLU A 152 -6.70 2.86 -9.35
C GLU A 152 -7.39 3.70 -8.27
N PHE A 153 -7.81 3.07 -7.16
CA PHE A 153 -8.54 3.71 -6.05
C PHE A 153 -9.92 4.27 -6.41
N GLN A 154 -10.54 3.73 -7.46
CA GLN A 154 -11.90 4.07 -7.84
C GLN A 154 -12.89 3.07 -7.23
N ALA A 155 -14.00 3.59 -6.71
CA ALA A 155 -15.10 2.77 -6.25
C ALA A 155 -15.73 2.01 -7.42
N PHE A 156 -16.12 0.76 -7.20
CA PHE A 156 -16.74 -0.07 -8.24
C PHE A 156 -17.64 -1.14 -7.63
N ASN A 157 -18.58 -1.63 -8.44
CA ASN A 157 -19.42 -2.76 -8.05
C ASN A 157 -18.58 -4.02 -8.02
N SER A 158 -18.56 -4.68 -6.86
CA SER A 158 -17.76 -5.88 -6.65
C SER A 158 -18.42 -6.82 -5.67
N THR A 159 -17.92 -8.05 -5.65
CA THR A 159 -18.32 -9.07 -4.69
C THR A 159 -17.11 -9.43 -3.85
N ILE A 160 -17.25 -9.37 -2.53
CA ILE A 160 -16.20 -9.72 -1.56
C ILE A 160 -16.74 -10.72 -0.54
N SER A 161 -15.86 -11.46 0.14
CA SER A 161 -16.24 -12.15 1.37
C SER A 161 -15.92 -11.28 2.59
N LEU A 162 -16.74 -11.40 3.64
CA LEU A 162 -16.52 -10.79 4.94
C LEU A 162 -16.59 -11.88 6.02
N GLU A 163 -15.65 -11.86 6.94
CA GLU A 163 -15.53 -12.81 8.04
C GLU A 163 -15.21 -12.05 9.33
N ILE A 164 -15.80 -12.44 10.45
CA ILE A 164 -15.39 -12.02 11.78
C ILE A 164 -14.64 -13.18 12.42
N GLN A 165 -13.42 -12.90 12.89
CA GLN A 165 -12.57 -13.86 13.59
C GLN A 165 -12.46 -13.51 15.07
N ASN A 166 -12.50 -14.53 15.91
CA ASN A 166 -12.24 -14.42 17.34
C ASN A 166 -10.72 -14.26 17.61
N PRO A 167 -10.29 -14.07 18.88
CA PRO A 167 -8.87 -13.92 19.23
C PRO A 167 -7.99 -15.12 18.83
N ASP A 168 -8.58 -16.30 18.71
CA ASP A 168 -7.90 -17.55 18.34
C ASP A 168 -7.82 -17.73 16.81
N GLY A 169 -8.29 -16.76 16.02
CA GLY A 169 -8.29 -16.80 14.56
C GLY A 169 -9.43 -17.62 13.94
N ILE A 170 -10.38 -18.08 14.75
CA ILE A 170 -11.52 -18.88 14.30
C ILE A 170 -12.60 -17.94 13.76
N VAL A 171 -13.11 -18.23 12.56
CA VAL A 171 -14.23 -17.53 11.95
C VAL A 171 -15.51 -17.88 12.71
N ILE A 172 -16.17 -16.87 13.27
CA ILE A 172 -17.41 -17.03 14.06
C ILE A 172 -18.65 -16.52 13.34
N HIS A 173 -18.44 -15.68 12.32
CA HIS A 173 -19.48 -15.14 11.48
C HIS A 173 -18.87 -14.83 10.12
N GLY A 174 -19.63 -15.02 9.05
CA GLY A 174 -19.14 -14.66 7.74
C GLY A 174 -20.23 -14.69 6.69
N ARG A 175 -20.01 -13.89 5.65
CA ARG A 175 -20.84 -13.79 4.47
C ARG A 175 -19.96 -13.97 3.25
N ALA A 176 -20.17 -15.07 2.53
CA ALA A 176 -19.59 -15.26 1.22
C ALA A 176 -20.38 -14.44 0.18
N ASN A 177 -19.69 -14.01 -0.87
CA ASN A 177 -20.30 -13.34 -2.02
C ASN A 177 -21.17 -12.11 -1.68
N ALA A 178 -20.71 -11.27 -0.76
CA ALA A 178 -21.40 -10.04 -0.40
C ALA A 178 -21.12 -8.92 -1.42
N SER A 179 -22.18 -8.30 -1.94
CA SER A 179 -22.07 -7.28 -2.98
C SER A 179 -21.77 -5.90 -2.40
N ALA A 180 -20.60 -5.34 -2.73
CA ALA A 180 -20.25 -3.96 -2.46
C ALA A 180 -20.73 -3.08 -3.61
N SER A 181 -21.87 -2.40 -3.39
CA SER A 181 -22.47 -1.50 -4.39
C SER A 181 -21.77 -0.16 -4.34
N ASN A 182 -21.31 0.33 -5.50
CA ASN A 182 -20.50 1.54 -5.62
C ASN A 182 -19.33 1.57 -4.62
N GLY A 183 -18.65 0.43 -4.46
CA GLY A 183 -17.50 0.30 -3.55
C GLY A 183 -17.84 0.37 -2.06
N ILE A 184 -19.09 0.25 -1.63
CA ILE A 184 -19.45 0.24 -0.21
C ILE A 184 -20.29 -0.99 0.12
N LEU A 185 -19.92 -1.67 1.20
CA LEU A 185 -20.69 -2.74 1.83
C LEU A 185 -20.78 -2.48 3.33
N SER A 186 -21.99 -2.40 3.87
CA SER A 186 -22.23 -2.21 5.31
C SER A 186 -22.92 -3.44 5.88
N GLU A 187 -22.48 -3.88 7.06
CA GLU A 187 -22.95 -5.09 7.74
C GLU A 187 -22.98 -4.84 9.26
N SER A 188 -23.64 -5.74 9.99
CA SER A 188 -23.66 -5.71 11.45
C SER A 188 -23.67 -7.11 12.02
N TYR A 189 -23.03 -7.29 13.19
CA TYR A 189 -22.99 -8.57 13.89
C TYR A 189 -23.13 -8.37 15.40
N THR A 190 -24.11 -9.05 16.01
CA THR A 190 -24.32 -9.02 17.46
C THR A 190 -23.40 -10.02 18.15
N LEU A 191 -22.57 -9.53 19.07
CA LEU A 191 -21.72 -10.36 19.92
C LEU A 191 -22.58 -11.16 20.89
N TYR A 192 -22.18 -12.41 21.20
CA TYR A 192 -22.81 -13.14 22.30
C TYR A 192 -22.58 -12.41 23.64
N THR A 193 -23.51 -12.58 24.57
CA THR A 193 -23.43 -12.00 25.92
C THR A 193 -22.33 -12.63 26.77
N VAL A 194 -21.96 -13.88 26.47
CA VAL A 194 -20.83 -14.59 27.08
C VAL A 194 -19.82 -14.91 25.97
N VAL A 195 -18.76 -14.11 25.89
CA VAL A 195 -17.67 -14.29 24.90
C VAL A 195 -16.31 -14.13 25.54
N LYS A 196 -15.31 -14.84 25.00
CA LYS A 196 -13.90 -14.59 25.30
C LYS A 196 -13.54 -13.16 24.89
N GLU A 197 -13.04 -12.40 25.86
CA GLU A 197 -12.50 -11.05 25.65
C GLU A 197 -11.21 -11.10 24.82
N GLY A 198 -10.90 -10.00 24.16
CA GLY A 198 -9.69 -9.80 23.38
C GLY A 198 -9.93 -9.25 21.99
N LYS A 199 -8.83 -9.17 21.23
CA LYS A 199 -8.79 -8.64 19.87
C LYS A 199 -9.53 -9.56 18.91
N ARG A 200 -10.47 -9.00 18.17
CA ARG A 200 -11.19 -9.64 17.07
C ARG A 200 -10.86 -8.96 15.76
N LYS A 201 -11.07 -9.66 14.66
CA LYS A 201 -10.78 -9.15 13.32
C LYS A 201 -12.01 -9.22 12.45
N VAL A 202 -12.32 -8.14 11.74
CA VAL A 202 -13.13 -8.21 10.53
C VAL A 202 -12.15 -8.42 9.38
N VAL A 203 -12.34 -9.47 8.60
CA VAL A 203 -11.50 -9.86 7.46
C VAL A 203 -12.34 -9.79 6.20
N ALA A 204 -11.86 -9.05 5.20
CA ALA A 204 -12.48 -8.93 3.89
C ALA A 204 -11.56 -9.48 2.81
N LYS A 205 -12.11 -10.20 1.82
CA LYS A 205 -11.32 -10.78 0.73
C LYS A 205 -12.02 -10.60 -0.62
N PHE A 206 -11.26 -10.22 -1.65
CA PHE A 206 -11.77 -10.35 -3.03
C PHE A 206 -11.83 -11.82 -3.48
N ASP A 207 -10.84 -12.60 -3.07
CA ASP A 207 -10.65 -14.00 -3.46
C ASP A 207 -9.70 -14.71 -2.46
N ASN A 208 -9.29 -15.93 -2.79
CA ASN A 208 -8.38 -16.72 -1.95
C ASN A 208 -6.90 -16.32 -2.09
N VAL A 209 -6.57 -15.23 -2.78
CA VAL A 209 -5.20 -14.71 -2.88
C VAL A 209 -4.87 -13.93 -1.62
N LYS A 210 -3.77 -14.29 -0.95
CA LYS A 210 -3.32 -13.60 0.28
C LYS A 210 -3.17 -12.08 0.11
N ALA A 211 -2.70 -11.61 -1.04
CA ALA A 211 -2.55 -10.19 -1.35
C ALA A 211 -3.89 -9.42 -1.47
N ASN A 212 -5.01 -10.15 -1.58
CA ASN A 212 -6.36 -9.61 -1.69
C ASN A 212 -7.16 -9.76 -0.39
N THR A 213 -6.49 -10.08 0.72
CA THR A 213 -7.08 -10.17 2.06
C THR A 213 -6.73 -8.92 2.86
N PHE A 214 -7.73 -8.31 3.46
CA PHE A 214 -7.63 -7.09 4.28
C PHE A 214 -8.32 -7.32 5.61
N SER A 215 -7.90 -6.62 6.66
CA SER A 215 -8.53 -6.77 7.97
C SER A 215 -8.48 -5.49 8.80
N ALA A 216 -9.51 -5.29 9.63
CA ALA A 216 -9.51 -4.33 10.72
C ALA A 216 -9.69 -5.07 12.06
N VAL A 217 -9.11 -4.51 13.12
CA VAL A 217 -9.17 -5.09 14.47
C VAL A 217 -10.10 -4.24 15.33
N PHE A 218 -10.90 -4.90 16.16
CA PHE A 218 -11.64 -4.28 17.26
C PHE A 218 -11.48 -5.11 18.53
N ASP A 219 -11.58 -4.48 19.69
CA ASP A 219 -11.48 -5.15 20.98
C ASP A 219 -12.87 -5.48 21.54
N VAL A 220 -13.01 -6.69 22.10
CA VAL A 220 -14.16 -7.03 22.95
C VAL A 220 -13.66 -7.16 24.37
N LYS A 221 -14.16 -6.31 25.26
CA LYS A 221 -13.86 -6.36 26.69
C LYS A 221 -14.99 -5.69 27.45
N LYS A 222 -15.25 -6.14 28.68
CA LYS A 222 -16.16 -5.43 29.57
C LYS A 222 -15.63 -4.00 29.79
N TYR A 223 -16.34 -3.06 29.23
CA TYR A 223 -16.08 -1.64 29.28
C TYR A 223 -17.31 -0.93 29.82
N VAL A 224 -17.10 -0.22 30.92
CA VAL A 224 -18.07 0.75 31.42
C VAL A 224 -17.57 2.12 30.99
N LEU A 225 -18.43 2.92 30.37
CA LEU A 225 -18.10 4.30 30.02
C LEU A 225 -17.72 5.04 31.30
N PRO A 226 -16.48 5.52 31.44
CA PRO A 226 -16.08 6.28 32.61
C PRO A 226 -16.92 7.56 32.69
N PRO A 227 -17.41 7.94 33.89
CA PRO A 227 -18.20 9.16 34.05
C PRO A 227 -17.35 10.44 33.89
N PHE A 228 -16.02 10.32 33.86
CA PHE A 228 -15.08 11.43 33.74
C PHE A 228 -13.82 10.98 32.99
N ASN A 229 -13.11 11.94 32.39
CA ASN A 229 -11.83 11.74 31.73
C ASN A 229 -10.70 12.12 32.69
N VAL A 230 -9.62 11.33 32.66
CA VAL A 230 -8.36 11.62 33.36
C VAL A 230 -7.27 11.88 32.33
N THR A 231 -6.61 13.03 32.42
CA THR A 231 -5.52 13.43 31.54
C THR A 231 -4.23 13.49 32.32
N LEU A 232 -3.18 12.84 31.80
CA LEU A 232 -1.82 12.88 32.33
C LEU A 232 -0.96 13.70 31.39
N THR A 233 -0.53 14.88 31.83
CA THR A 233 0.27 15.81 31.03
C THR A 233 1.68 15.90 31.61
N PRO A 234 2.66 15.18 31.03
CA PRO A 234 4.04 15.32 31.46
C PRO A 234 4.58 16.70 31.08
N LYS A 235 5.35 17.34 31.95
CA LYS A 235 5.97 18.65 31.64
C LYS A 235 6.98 18.57 30.50
N LYS A 236 7.60 17.40 30.32
CA LYS A 236 8.53 17.10 29.23
C LYS A 236 8.17 15.74 28.63
N SER A 237 8.33 15.60 27.32
CA SER A 237 8.08 14.34 26.60
C SER A 237 9.16 13.27 26.80
N TYR A 238 10.28 13.64 27.44
CA TYR A 238 11.39 12.78 27.77
C TYR A 238 11.95 13.14 29.16
N LEU A 239 12.69 12.20 29.77
CA LEU A 239 13.44 12.41 31.00
C LEU A 239 14.93 12.26 30.67
N SER A 240 15.71 13.32 30.83
CA SER A 240 17.17 13.27 30.61
C SER A 240 17.89 12.58 31.77
N LEU A 241 19.10 12.07 31.52
CA LEU A 241 19.94 11.47 32.56
C LEU A 241 20.32 12.47 33.67
N ASP A 242 20.40 13.76 33.33
CA ASP A 242 20.77 14.84 34.24
C ASP A 242 19.56 15.37 35.04
N GLU A 243 18.35 14.83 34.82
CA GLU A 243 17.13 15.27 35.48
C GLU A 243 16.78 14.40 36.68
N GLU A 244 16.67 15.02 37.85
CA GLU A 244 16.38 14.31 39.10
C GLU A 244 14.89 13.97 39.29
N LYS A 245 14.00 14.59 38.50
CA LYS A 245 12.55 14.43 38.67
C LYS A 245 11.78 14.40 37.35
N LEU A 246 10.80 13.50 37.30
CA LEU A 246 9.71 13.49 36.32
C LEU A 246 8.49 14.22 36.91
N GLU A 247 8.03 15.26 36.22
CA GLU A 247 6.83 16.01 36.60
C GLU A 247 5.69 15.70 35.63
N VAL A 248 4.57 15.24 36.19
CA VAL A 248 3.34 14.92 35.45
C VAL A 248 2.17 15.59 36.15
N GLU A 249 1.45 16.42 35.42
CA GLU A 249 0.19 17.00 35.85
C GLU A 249 -0.94 15.98 35.63
N VAL A 250 -1.79 15.82 36.63
CA VAL A 250 -2.95 14.93 36.58
C VAL A 250 -4.20 15.79 36.70
N THR A 251 -5.05 15.77 35.68
CA THR A 251 -6.34 16.48 35.70
C THR A 251 -7.47 15.50 35.47
N ALA A 252 -8.57 15.65 36.21
CA ALA A 252 -9.76 14.83 36.06
C ALA A 252 -11.00 15.72 35.90
N ARG A 253 -11.76 15.53 34.81
CA ARG A 253 -12.96 16.31 34.50
C ARG A 253 -14.10 15.42 34.06
N TYR A 254 -15.30 15.72 34.53
CA TYR A 254 -16.51 15.08 34.03
C TYR A 254 -16.70 15.35 32.54
N LEU A 255 -17.48 14.49 31.86
CA LEU A 255 -17.76 14.67 30.44
C LEU A 255 -18.46 16.01 30.11
N TYR A 256 -19.09 16.65 31.10
CA TYR A 256 -19.71 17.97 31.00
C TYR A 256 -18.78 19.14 31.41
N GLY A 257 -17.49 18.88 31.69
CA GLY A 257 -16.44 19.88 31.85
C GLY A 257 -16.03 20.24 33.29
N GLU A 258 -16.87 19.94 34.28
CA GLU A 258 -16.60 20.26 35.69
C GLU A 258 -15.42 19.43 36.26
N PRO A 259 -14.63 20.00 37.19
CA PRO A 259 -13.53 19.29 37.83
C PRO A 259 -14.05 18.18 38.75
N VAL A 260 -13.31 17.07 38.79
CA VAL A 260 -13.61 15.94 39.68
C VAL A 260 -12.99 16.19 41.05
N LYS A 261 -13.81 16.13 42.11
CA LYS A 261 -13.33 16.07 43.49
C LYS A 261 -13.13 14.61 43.89
N GLY A 262 -11.89 14.21 44.12
CA GLY A 262 -11.55 12.82 44.38
C GLY A 262 -10.09 12.61 44.74
N VAL A 263 -9.71 11.34 44.85
CA VAL A 263 -8.35 10.92 45.20
C VAL A 263 -7.76 10.12 44.04
N ALA A 264 -6.54 10.43 43.63
CA ALA A 264 -5.79 9.66 42.65
C ALA A 264 -4.59 8.96 43.29
N PHE A 265 -4.35 7.72 42.87
CA PHE A 265 -3.15 6.95 43.21
C PHE A 265 -2.29 6.81 41.96
N VAL A 266 -1.10 7.40 41.99
CA VAL A 266 -0.16 7.40 40.87
C VAL A 266 0.97 6.43 41.17
N LEU A 267 1.23 5.56 40.20
CA LEU A 267 2.28 4.54 40.24
C LEU A 267 3.24 4.75 39.08
N PHE A 268 4.53 4.77 39.37
CA PHE A 268 5.57 4.83 38.35
C PHE A 268 6.14 3.44 38.09
N GLY A 269 6.57 3.21 36.85
CA GLY A 269 7.18 1.97 36.43
C GLY A 269 8.10 2.20 35.24
N ILE A 270 8.99 1.25 35.01
CA ILE A 270 9.89 1.21 33.87
C ILE A 270 9.49 0.00 33.02
N GLU A 271 9.39 0.18 31.72
CA GLU A 271 9.21 -0.92 30.77
C GLU A 271 10.51 -1.12 29.98
N ILE A 272 11.14 -2.28 30.13
CA ILE A 272 12.36 -2.65 29.42
C ILE A 272 12.06 -3.92 28.63
N ASN A 273 12.17 -3.86 27.30
CA ASN A 273 11.91 -5.01 26.41
C ASN A 273 10.55 -5.69 26.62
N GLY A 274 9.51 -4.92 26.96
CA GLY A 274 8.15 -5.42 27.24
C GLY A 274 7.94 -5.95 28.67
N GLU A 275 9.00 -6.05 29.48
CA GLU A 275 8.88 -6.35 30.91
C GLU A 275 8.61 -5.07 31.70
N LYS A 276 7.50 -5.07 32.45
CA LYS A 276 7.08 -3.94 33.27
C LYS A 276 7.56 -4.13 34.71
N LYS A 277 8.49 -3.28 35.15
CA LYS A 277 8.96 -3.23 36.53
C LYS A 277 8.39 -2.01 37.23
N ARG A 278 7.63 -2.24 38.30
CA ARG A 278 7.10 -1.16 39.14
C ARG A 278 8.21 -0.52 39.96
N ILE A 279 8.23 0.81 40.04
CA ILE A 279 9.01 1.55 41.03
C ILE A 279 8.15 1.61 42.29
N THR A 280 8.72 1.25 43.45
CA THR A 280 7.96 0.94 44.67
C THR A 280 7.25 2.15 45.30
N SER A 281 7.46 3.36 44.80
CA SER A 281 6.82 4.58 45.29
C SER A 281 5.44 4.81 44.67
N MET A 282 4.41 4.80 45.52
CA MET A 282 3.06 5.28 45.20
C MET A 282 2.92 6.72 45.68
N LYS A 283 2.34 7.60 44.84
CA LYS A 283 1.95 8.96 45.24
C LYS A 283 0.43 9.06 45.31
N GLN A 284 -0.08 9.65 46.38
CA GLN A 284 -1.50 9.99 46.51
C GLN A 284 -1.69 11.48 46.23
N LEU A 285 -2.68 11.80 45.41
CA LEU A 285 -3.11 13.17 45.12
C LEU A 285 -4.54 13.34 45.63
N ASN A 286 -4.79 14.43 46.36
CA ASN A 286 -6.13 14.83 46.79
C ASN A 286 -6.59 15.99 45.89
N ASP A 287 -7.88 16.04 45.58
CA ASP A 287 -8.51 17.08 44.75
C ASP A 287 -7.84 17.25 43.38
N VAL A 288 -8.08 16.28 42.50
CA VAL A 288 -7.47 16.15 41.15
C VAL A 288 -8.12 17.08 40.10
N SER A 289 -8.58 18.26 40.55
CA SER A 289 -9.28 19.27 39.75
C SER A 289 -8.40 19.95 38.71
#